data_AF-A0A9P6XTF5-F1
#
_entry.id   AF-A0A9P6XTF5-F1
#
_cell.length_a   1.000
_cell.length_b   1.000
_cell.length_c   1.000
_cell.angle_alpha   90.00
_cell.angle_beta   90.00
_cell.angle_gamma   90.00
#
_symmetry.space_group_name_H-M   'P 1'
#
loop_
_entity.id
_entity.type
_entity.pdbx_description
1 polymer ?
#
loop_
_entity_poly.entity_id
_entity_poly.type
_entity_poly.pdbx_seq_one_letter_code
_entity_poly.pdbx_strand_id
1 'polypeptide(L)'
;MNPDELHTGQAETETGWRYRMAYIDPDVVARVTGESDWWFDTAVGHDSACAQRVTALLDTLWQAREPLAFDSALYTLLGEFRRHAQVPRAAPDEGALRFAPVIDYLRAHLSRRLTLDELAAVAGLSPC
;
A
#
# COMPACT_ATOMS: atom_id res chain seq x y z
N MET A 1 4.89 0.13 8.12
CA MET A 1 5.69 -0.76 8.97
C MET A 1 7.10 -0.20 8.98
N ASN A 2 7.52 0.43 10.07
CA ASN A 2 8.89 0.94 10.24
C ASN A 2 9.74 -0.14 10.94
N PRO A 3 11.03 -0.27 10.59
CA PRO A 3 11.90 -1.37 11.03
C PRO A 3 12.37 -1.31 12.49
N ASP A 4 12.05 -0.26 13.24
CA ASP A 4 12.62 0.00 14.57
C ASP A 4 11.65 -0.23 15.74
N GLU A 5 10.45 -0.75 15.48
CA GLU A 5 9.44 -0.94 16.52
C GLU A 5 9.39 -2.40 16.99
N LEU A 6 9.80 -2.64 18.23
CA LEU A 6 9.89 -3.97 18.83
C LEU A 6 8.49 -4.57 19.05
N HIS A 7 8.01 -5.38 18.10
CA HIS A 7 6.72 -6.06 18.21
C HIS A 7 6.88 -7.33 19.05
N THR A 8 6.81 -7.23 20.37
CA THR A 8 6.54 -8.40 21.21
C THR A 8 5.18 -8.94 20.80
N GLY A 9 5.14 -10.12 20.17
CA GLY A 9 3.91 -10.82 19.78
C GLY A 9 3.08 -11.31 20.97
N GLN A 10 2.75 -10.43 21.90
CA GLN A 10 1.80 -10.67 22.97
C GLN A 10 0.47 -10.02 22.62
N ALA A 11 -0.60 -10.80 22.69
CA ALA A 11 -1.96 -10.29 22.57
C ALA A 11 -2.26 -9.41 23.79
N GLU A 12 -2.49 -8.11 23.59
CA GLU A 12 -2.88 -7.19 24.67
C GLU A 12 -4.32 -7.42 25.19
N THR A 13 -5.05 -8.44 24.72
CA THR A 13 -6.44 -8.72 25.13
C THR A 13 -6.75 -10.22 25.24
N GLU A 14 -7.56 -10.62 26.24
CA GLU A 14 -7.99 -12.01 26.50
C GLU A 14 -8.74 -12.65 25.32
N THR A 15 -9.30 -11.85 24.41
CA THR A 15 -10.07 -12.29 23.24
C THR A 15 -9.23 -12.51 21.99
N GLY A 16 -7.93 -12.25 22.04
CA GLY A 16 -7.03 -12.34 20.89
C GLY A 16 -7.31 -11.26 19.82
N TRP A 17 -6.37 -11.11 18.89
CA TRP A 17 -6.46 -10.15 17.80
C TRP A 17 -6.56 -10.87 16.47
N ARG A 18 -7.40 -10.37 15.56
CA ARG A 18 -7.44 -10.80 14.16
C ARG A 18 -6.96 -9.68 13.29
N TYR A 19 -5.92 -9.94 12.50
CA TYR A 19 -5.43 -9.02 11.51
C TYR A 19 -5.84 -9.45 10.11
N ARG A 20 -6.15 -8.48 9.25
CA ARG A 20 -6.45 -8.69 7.84
C ARG A 20 -5.65 -7.69 7.02
N MET A 21 -4.95 -8.19 6.00
CA MET A 21 -4.20 -7.38 5.06
C MET A 21 -4.68 -7.63 3.65
N ALA A 22 -4.83 -6.54 2.91
CA ALA A 22 -4.95 -6.57 1.46
C ALA A 22 -3.85 -5.66 0.89
N TYR A 23 -3.03 -6.22 0.01
CA TYR A 23 -2.08 -5.44 -0.78
C TYR A 23 -2.72 -5.20 -2.14
N ILE A 24 -2.96 -3.95 -2.47
CA ILE A 24 -3.60 -3.55 -3.72
C ILE A 24 -2.56 -2.78 -4.52
N ASP A 25 -2.33 -3.22 -5.75
CA ASP A 25 -1.43 -2.54 -6.67
C ASP A 25 -2.02 -1.16 -7.07
N PRO A 26 -1.22 -0.08 -7.10
CA PRO A 26 -1.69 1.24 -7.51
C PRO A 26 -2.41 1.25 -8.88
N ASP A 27 -1.97 0.41 -9.83
CA ASP A 27 -2.60 0.32 -11.15
C ASP A 27 -4.02 -0.26 -11.07
N VAL A 28 -4.27 -1.13 -10.09
CA VAL A 28 -5.62 -1.66 -9.82
C VAL A 28 -6.50 -0.56 -9.23
N VAL A 29 -5.97 0.23 -8.30
CA VAL A 29 -6.70 1.38 -7.74
C VAL A 29 -7.10 2.33 -8.87
N ALA A 30 -6.14 2.74 -9.71
CA ALA A 30 -6.39 3.63 -10.84
C ALA A 30 -7.43 3.10 -11.83
N ARG A 31 -7.37 1.81 -12.16
CA ARG A 31 -8.36 1.16 -13.04
C ARG A 31 -9.77 1.13 -12.45
N VAL A 32 -9.90 0.95 -11.14
CA VAL A 32 -11.20 0.77 -10.48
C VAL A 32 -11.84 2.11 -10.11
N THR A 33 -11.04 3.08 -9.64
CA THR A 33 -11.54 4.37 -9.16
C THR A 33 -11.45 5.48 -10.21
N GLY A 34 -10.61 5.30 -11.23
CA GLY A 34 -10.27 6.35 -12.20
C GLY A 34 -9.28 7.39 -11.66
N GLU A 35 -8.74 7.19 -10.45
CA GLU A 35 -7.79 8.10 -9.80
C GLU A 35 -6.47 7.40 -9.51
N SER A 36 -5.34 8.05 -9.84
CA SER A 36 -3.99 7.56 -9.57
C SER A 36 -3.38 8.25 -8.34
N ASP A 37 -2.21 7.75 -7.92
CA ASP A 37 -1.31 8.43 -6.98
C ASP A 37 -1.92 8.74 -5.62
N TRP A 38 -2.78 7.83 -5.14
CA TRP A 38 -3.29 7.90 -3.77
C TRP A 38 -2.14 7.80 -2.78
N TRP A 39 -2.11 8.73 -1.85
CA TRP A 39 -1.22 8.69 -0.70
C TRP A 39 -1.99 8.97 0.57
N PHE A 40 -1.50 8.43 1.68
CA PHE A 40 -2.12 8.56 3.00
C PHE A 40 -1.11 9.25 3.91
N ASP A 41 -1.51 10.37 4.52
CA ASP A 41 -0.68 11.11 5.46
C ASP A 41 -0.55 10.42 6.84
N THR A 42 -1.51 9.55 7.14
CA THR A 42 -1.68 8.92 8.44
C THR A 42 -1.70 7.41 8.26
N ALA A 43 -0.80 6.70 8.95
CA ALA A 43 -0.74 5.25 8.89
C ALA A 43 -1.88 4.54 9.64
N VAL A 44 -2.48 5.21 10.63
CA VAL A 44 -3.55 4.67 11.49
C VAL A 44 -4.70 5.66 11.62
N GLY A 45 -5.86 5.31 11.07
CA GLY A 45 -7.10 6.07 11.24
C GLY A 45 -7.97 5.52 12.37
N HIS A 46 -8.49 6.40 13.23
CA HIS A 46 -9.42 6.04 14.31
C HIS A 46 -10.87 6.36 13.90
N ASP A 47 -11.44 5.55 13.01
CA ASP A 47 -12.86 5.64 12.61
C ASP A 47 -13.50 4.24 12.75
N SER A 48 -14.22 4.05 13.86
CA SER A 48 -14.84 2.76 14.19
C SER A 48 -15.94 2.35 13.21
N ALA A 49 -16.69 3.31 12.67
CA ALA A 49 -17.74 3.05 11.69
C ALA A 49 -17.14 2.65 10.34
N CYS A 50 -16.06 3.32 9.91
CA CYS A 50 -15.25 2.91 8.76
C CYS A 50 -14.72 1.50 8.95
N ALA A 51 -14.08 1.23 10.09
CA ALA A 51 -13.45 -0.06 10.37
C ALA A 51 -14.46 -1.21 10.29
N GLN A 52 -15.68 -1.02 10.80
CA GLN A 52 -16.75 -2.03 10.69
C GLN A 52 -17.17 -2.27 9.23
N ARG A 53 -17.38 -1.22 8.43
CA ARG A 53 -17.72 -1.33 7.00
C ARG A 53 -16.60 -2.02 6.22
N VAL A 54 -15.36 -1.58 6.41
CA VAL A 54 -14.16 -2.17 5.78
C VAL A 54 -14.03 -3.65 6.15
N THR A 55 -14.27 -4.02 7.41
CA THR A 55 -14.20 -5.43 7.84
C THR A 55 -15.22 -6.29 7.10
N ALA A 56 -16.47 -5.82 6.99
CA ALA A 56 -17.53 -6.54 6.26
C ALA A 56 -17.26 -6.62 4.75
N LEU A 57 -16.68 -5.58 4.15
CA LEU A 57 -16.29 -5.57 2.74
C LEU A 57 -15.13 -6.54 2.48
N LEU A 58 -14.14 -6.62 3.37
CA LEU A 58 -13.08 -7.62 3.31
C LEU A 58 -13.63 -9.04 3.43
N ASP A 59 -14.59 -9.30 4.33
CA ASP A 59 -15.27 -10.61 4.38
C ASP A 59 -15.96 -10.95 3.06
N THR A 60 -16.65 -9.97 2.47
CA THR A 60 -17.35 -10.15 1.19
C THR A 60 -16.37 -10.46 0.06
N LEU A 61 -15.26 -9.72 -0.02
CA LEU A 61 -14.20 -9.96 -1.00
C LEU A 61 -13.61 -11.37 -0.89
N TRP A 62 -13.35 -11.85 0.32
CA TRP A 62 -12.78 -13.19 0.54
C TRP A 62 -13.77 -14.33 0.25
N GLN A 63 -15.07 -14.05 0.27
CA GLN A 63 -16.12 -15.04 0.02
C GLN A 63 -16.71 -14.95 -1.39
N ALA A 64 -16.42 -13.88 -2.13
CA ALA A 64 -16.94 -13.65 -3.48
C ALA A 64 -16.48 -14.76 -4.44
N ARG A 65 -17.45 -15.44 -5.07
CA ARG A 65 -17.19 -16.47 -6.09
C ARG A 65 -17.43 -15.99 -7.51
N GLU A 66 -18.20 -14.91 -7.66
CA GLU A 66 -18.51 -14.29 -8.94
C GLU A 66 -17.61 -13.08 -9.16
N PRO A 67 -16.99 -12.92 -10.35
CA PRO A 67 -16.09 -11.80 -10.63
C PRO A 67 -16.72 -10.44 -10.41
N LEU A 68 -17.97 -10.25 -10.85
CA LEU A 68 -18.68 -8.98 -10.70
C LEU A 68 -18.93 -8.62 -9.22
N ALA A 69 -19.21 -9.62 -8.39
CA ALA A 69 -19.39 -9.42 -6.95
C ALA A 69 -18.06 -8.99 -6.29
N PHE A 70 -16.94 -9.60 -6.70
CA PHE A 70 -15.61 -9.21 -6.25
C PHE A 70 -15.29 -7.76 -6.65
N ASP A 71 -15.47 -7.42 -7.93
CA ASP A 71 -15.19 -6.08 -8.45
C ASP A 71 -16.06 -5.02 -7.77
N SER A 72 -17.33 -5.31 -7.52
CA SER A 72 -18.26 -4.40 -6.82
C SER A 72 -17.86 -4.18 -5.36
N ALA A 73 -17.45 -5.23 -4.66
CA ALA A 73 -16.98 -5.14 -3.30
C ALA A 73 -15.64 -4.38 -3.21
N LEU A 74 -14.73 -4.61 -4.18
CA LEU A 74 -13.45 -3.90 -4.27
C LEU A 74 -13.66 -2.41 -4.53
N TYR A 75 -14.54 -2.06 -5.47
CA TYR A 75 -14.90 -0.67 -5.75
C TYR A 75 -15.44 0.03 -4.50
N THR A 76 -16.35 -0.63 -3.78
CA THR A 76 -16.93 -0.07 -2.54
C THR A 76 -15.86 0.07 -1.45
N LEU A 77 -14.97 -0.90 -1.30
CA LEU A 77 -13.84 -0.86 -0.36
C LEU A 77 -12.92 0.34 -0.65
N LEU A 78 -12.55 0.55 -1.92
CA LEU A 78 -11.73 1.70 -2.30
C LEU A 78 -12.44 3.02 -2.03
N GLY A 79 -13.76 3.08 -2.20
CA GLY A 79 -14.58 4.24 -1.80
C GLY A 79 -14.47 4.58 -0.31
N GLU A 80 -14.43 3.57 0.57
CA GLU A 80 -14.23 3.79 2.01
C GLU A 80 -12.85 4.38 2.32
N PHE A 81 -11.81 4.03 1.55
CA PHE A 81 -10.46 4.57 1.69
C PHE A 81 -10.28 5.93 1.03
N ARG A 82 -11.07 6.26 0.00
CA ARG A 82 -10.95 7.50 -0.77
C ARG A 82 -10.99 8.76 0.08
N ARG A 83 -11.81 8.77 1.13
CA ARG A 83 -11.94 9.89 2.10
C ARG A 83 -10.70 10.09 2.98
N HIS A 84 -9.85 9.07 3.08
CA HIS A 84 -8.58 9.11 3.80
C HIS A 84 -7.39 9.30 2.86
N ALA A 85 -7.59 9.05 1.55
CA ALA A 85 -6.58 9.25 0.53
C ALA A 85 -6.51 10.72 0.11
N GLN A 86 -5.29 11.24 0.08
CA GLN A 86 -4.97 12.46 -0.62
C GLN A 86 -4.59 12.11 -2.07
N VAL A 87 -4.94 12.99 -3.00
CA VAL A 87 -4.57 12.86 -4.42
C VAL A 87 -3.83 14.14 -4.78
N PRO A 88 -2.52 14.08 -5.08
CA PRO A 88 -1.77 15.27 -5.47
C PRO A 88 -2.39 15.83 -6.75
N ARG A 89 -2.71 17.12 -6.75
CA ARG A 89 -2.93 17.83 -8.01
C ARG A 89 -1.55 18.06 -8.62
N ALA A 90 -1.26 17.35 -9.71
CA ALA A 90 0.05 17.31 -10.39
C ALA A 90 0.87 18.60 -10.19
N ALA A 91 1.94 18.49 -9.39
CA ALA A 91 3.02 19.47 -9.37
C ALA A 91 4.02 19.13 -10.48
N PRO A 92 4.74 20.11 -11.05
CA PRO A 92 5.79 19.84 -12.02
C PRO A 92 6.85 18.92 -11.41
N ASP A 93 7.37 18.02 -12.22
CA ASP A 93 8.36 16.99 -11.90
C ASP A 93 9.73 17.64 -11.58
N GLU A 94 9.85 18.26 -10.40
CA GLU A 94 11.12 18.73 -9.86
C GLU A 94 11.85 17.55 -9.22
N GLY A 95 12.49 16.73 -10.05
CA GLY A 95 13.56 15.83 -9.62
C GLY A 95 13.17 14.77 -8.60
N ALA A 96 11.93 14.29 -8.62
CA ALA A 96 11.53 13.16 -7.78
C ALA A 96 12.42 11.95 -8.12
N LEU A 97 13.19 11.48 -7.12
CA LEU A 97 14.10 10.37 -7.31
C LEU A 97 13.33 9.16 -7.84
N ARG A 98 13.60 8.76 -9.08
CA ARG A 98 12.91 7.62 -9.70
C ARG A 98 13.50 6.34 -9.10
N PHE A 99 12.89 5.86 -8.02
CA PHE A 99 13.28 4.61 -7.38
C PHE A 99 12.84 3.36 -8.16
N ALA A 100 11.94 3.48 -9.15
CA ALA A 100 11.47 2.34 -9.94
C ALA A 100 12.62 1.55 -10.60
N PRO A 101 13.58 2.17 -11.33
CA PRO A 101 14.77 1.49 -11.83
C PRO A 101 15.60 0.78 -10.74
N VAL A 102 15.71 1.38 -9.55
CA VAL A 102 16.46 0.81 -8.42
C VAL A 102 15.75 -0.43 -7.87
N ILE A 103 14.43 -0.37 -7.73
CA ILE A 103 13.59 -1.49 -7.29
C ILE A 103 13.64 -2.64 -8.30
N ASP A 104 13.57 -2.35 -9.60
CA ASP A 104 13.69 -3.35 -10.65
C ASP A 104 15.07 -4.00 -10.65
N TYR A 105 16.12 -3.21 -10.45
CA TYR A 105 17.49 -3.71 -10.33
C TYR A 105 17.66 -4.63 -9.11
N LEU A 106 17.09 -4.26 -7.96
CA LEU A 106 17.05 -5.09 -6.74
C LEU A 106 16.34 -6.42 -7.00
N ARG A 107 15.17 -6.37 -7.64
CA ARG A 107 14.38 -7.58 -8.00
C ARG A 107 15.13 -8.49 -8.96
N ALA A 108 15.87 -7.94 -9.91
CA ALA A 108 16.66 -8.71 -10.87
C ALA A 108 17.92 -9.37 -10.25
N HIS A 109 18.44 -8.83 -9.14
CA HIS A 109 19.71 -9.26 -8.53
C HIS A 109 19.57 -9.73 -7.08
N LEU A 110 18.42 -10.31 -6.71
CA LEU A 110 18.10 -10.73 -5.33
C LEU A 110 19.13 -11.69 -4.69
N SER A 111 19.84 -12.47 -5.49
CA SER A 111 20.85 -13.43 -5.02
C SER A 111 22.24 -12.83 -4.82
N ARG A 112 22.46 -11.56 -5.21
CA ARG A 112 23.75 -10.88 -5.14
C ARG A 112 23.80 -9.91 -3.97
N ARG A 113 24.97 -9.76 -3.36
CA ARG A 113 25.23 -8.60 -2.50
C ARG A 113 25.36 -7.38 -3.40
N LEU A 114 24.56 -6.35 -3.13
CA LEU A 114 24.60 -5.06 -3.83
C LEU A 114 25.18 -4.00 -2.91
N THR A 115 25.92 -3.06 -3.48
CA THR A 115 26.52 -1.92 -2.77
C THR A 115 25.68 -0.66 -2.94
N LEU A 116 25.84 0.30 -2.02
CA LEU A 116 25.16 1.60 -2.12
C LEU A 116 25.60 2.36 -3.38
N ASP A 117 26.85 2.22 -3.80
CA ASP A 117 27.36 2.86 -5.03
C ASP A 117 26.65 2.34 -6.28
N GLU A 118 26.38 1.03 -6.34
CA GLU A 118 25.65 0.41 -7.45
C GLU A 118 24.20 0.89 -7.51
N LEU A 119 23.53 1.00 -6.35
CA LEU A 119 22.16 1.51 -6.29
C LEU A 119 22.10 3.02 -6.60
N ALA A 120 23.09 3.80 -6.14
CA ALA A 120 23.21 5.22 -6.44
C ALA A 120 23.40 5.46 -7.94
N ALA A 121 24.25 4.67 -8.60
CA ALA A 121 24.44 4.74 -10.04
C ALA A 121 23.13 4.44 -10.81
N VAL A 122 22.35 3.44 -10.38
CA VAL A 122 21.03 3.13 -10.97
C VAL A 122 20.02 4.25 -10.73
N ALA A 123 20.10 4.95 -9.59
CA ALA A 123 19.27 6.09 -9.26
C ALA A 123 19.69 7.40 -9.96
N GLY A 124 20.82 7.41 -10.67
CA GLY A 124 21.41 8.64 -11.24
C GLY A 124 21.98 9.59 -10.18
N LEU A 125 22.34 9.06 -9.01
CA LEU A 125 22.95 9.79 -7.90
C LEU A 125 24.46 9.54 -7.82
N SER A 126 25.20 10.55 -7.39
CA SER A 126 26.59 10.38 -6.95
C SER A 126 26.60 9.85 -5.51
N PRO A 127 27.43 8.84 -5.18
CA PRO A 127 27.60 8.40 -3.79
C PRO A 127 28.18 9.52 -2.92
N CYS A 128 27.74 9.61 -1.66
CA CYS A 128 28.30 10.51 -0.65
C CYS A 128 29.53 9.90 0.02
#